data_AF-A0A9E1IK96-F1
#
_entry.id   AF-A0A9E1IK96-F1
#
_cell.length_a   1.000
_cell.length_b   1.000
_cell.length_c   1.000
_cell.angle_alpha   90.00
_cell.angle_beta   90.00
_cell.angle_gamma   90.00
#
_symmetry.space_group_name_H-M   'P 1'
#
loop_
_entity.id
_entity.type
_entity.pdbx_description
1 polymer ?
#
loop_
_entity_poly.entity_id
_entity_poly.type
_entity_poly.pdbx_seq_one_letter_code
_entity_poly.pdbx_strand_id
1 'polypeptide(L)'
;NHDPNTLAGVHSHRQPVLHFPYPGGTFSGECLPGKITWARCYDLDGQLWMDIGRGEVVQLSPQIRDSWWNDATPQWPFMAADLGIRQDTLMANFGANHLAMAYGDIFEEMVALSRELGFKVRILRSAL
;
A
#
# COMPACT_ATOMS: atom_id res chain seq x y z
N ASN A 1 11.33 4.31 -12.57
CA ASN A 1 11.85 5.31 -11.59
C ASN A 1 11.90 6.66 -12.24
N HIS A 2 11.04 7.53 -11.74
CA HIS A 2 10.78 8.85 -12.31
C HIS A 2 11.68 9.86 -11.62
N ASP A 3 12.01 10.95 -12.30
CA ASP A 3 12.70 12.08 -11.69
C ASP A 3 11.75 12.76 -10.69
N PRO A 4 12.09 12.87 -9.39
CA PRO A 4 11.18 13.45 -8.39
C PRO A 4 10.94 14.95 -8.57
N ASN A 5 11.78 15.65 -9.33
CA ASN A 5 11.64 17.09 -9.59
C ASN A 5 10.95 17.39 -10.93
N THR A 6 10.67 16.36 -11.74
CA THR A 6 10.02 16.51 -13.05
C THR A 6 8.99 15.39 -13.28
N LEU A 7 8.40 15.32 -14.48
CA LEU A 7 7.58 14.16 -14.89
C LEU A 7 8.37 13.18 -15.78
N ALA A 8 9.69 13.35 -15.89
CA ALA A 8 10.52 12.50 -16.72
C ALA A 8 10.45 11.05 -16.23
N GLY A 9 10.13 10.15 -17.16
CA GLY A 9 9.94 8.72 -16.89
C GLY A 9 8.54 8.33 -16.41
N VAL A 10 7.65 9.28 -16.07
CA VAL A 10 6.26 8.96 -15.69
C VAL A 10 5.51 8.44 -16.91
N HIS A 11 4.90 7.27 -16.78
CA HIS A 11 4.02 6.71 -17.81
C HIS A 11 2.56 7.04 -17.48
N SER A 12 1.83 7.62 -18.44
CA SER A 12 0.38 7.82 -18.33
C SER A 12 -0.35 6.97 -19.37
N HIS A 13 -1.37 6.25 -18.91
CA HIS A 13 -2.22 5.42 -19.77
C HIS A 13 -3.64 5.96 -19.76
N ARG A 14 -4.38 5.70 -20.84
CA ARG A 14 -5.84 5.85 -20.84
C ARG A 14 -6.42 4.97 -19.74
N GLN A 15 -7.24 5.54 -18.85
CA GLN A 15 -7.97 4.79 -17.84
C GLN A 15 -8.81 3.66 -18.44
N PRO A 16 -9.04 2.53 -17.74
CA PRO A 16 -9.85 1.43 -18.24
C PRO A 16 -11.29 1.86 -18.59
N VAL A 17 -11.73 1.61 -19.83
CA VAL A 17 -13.08 2.01 -20.33
C VAL A 17 -14.19 1.49 -19.40
N LEU A 18 -14.02 0.27 -18.88
CA LEU A 18 -15.03 -0.40 -18.07
C LEU A 18 -15.40 0.39 -16.80
N HIS A 19 -14.42 1.05 -16.18
CA HIS A 19 -14.61 1.82 -14.96
C HIS A 19 -14.74 3.33 -15.22
N PHE A 20 -14.15 3.81 -16.32
CA PHE A 20 -14.08 5.22 -16.68
C PHE A 20 -14.58 5.43 -18.12
N PRO A 21 -15.91 5.67 -18.30
CA PRO A 21 -16.50 5.89 -19.62
C PRO A 21 -15.92 7.13 -20.32
N TYR A 22 -15.67 8.19 -19.55
CA TYR A 22 -15.02 9.40 -20.02
C TYR A 22 -13.50 9.24 -19.91
N PRO A 23 -12.74 9.58 -20.97
CA PRO A 23 -11.31 9.33 -20.98
C PRO A 23 -10.57 10.26 -20.01
N GLY A 24 -9.67 9.66 -19.23
CA GLY A 24 -8.69 10.35 -18.41
C GLY A 24 -7.37 9.59 -18.39
N GLY A 25 -6.34 10.20 -17.83
CA GLY A 25 -5.02 9.59 -17.65
C GLY A 25 -4.88 8.95 -16.27
N THR A 26 -4.26 7.77 -16.20
CA THR A 26 -3.78 7.15 -14.97
C THR A 26 -2.27 7.01 -15.05
N PHE A 27 -1.55 7.29 -13.96
CA PHE A 27 -0.13 7.01 -13.91
C PHE A 27 0.11 5.54 -13.60
N SER A 28 1.07 4.95 -14.32
CA SER A 28 1.52 3.58 -14.09
C SER A 28 3.01 3.60 -13.75
N GLY A 29 3.44 2.57 -13.03
CA GLY A 29 4.79 2.42 -12.53
C GLY A 29 4.88 1.33 -11.49
N GLU A 30 6.05 0.68 -11.45
CA GLU A 30 6.40 -0.29 -10.43
C GLU A 30 7.04 0.46 -9.26
N CYS A 31 6.59 0.19 -8.04
CA CYS A 31 7.20 0.74 -6.84
C CYS A 31 8.60 0.15 -6.60
N LEU A 32 9.51 0.97 -6.06
CA LEU A 32 10.87 0.54 -5.73
C LEU A 32 10.90 -0.39 -4.52
N PRO A 33 11.80 -1.39 -4.48
CA PRO A 33 11.98 -2.20 -3.29
C PRO A 33 12.53 -1.35 -2.13
N GLY A 34 12.09 -1.67 -0.92
CA GLY A 34 12.52 -0.93 0.27
C GLY A 34 11.65 -1.23 1.48
N LYS A 35 12.21 -0.97 2.68
CA LYS A 35 11.46 -1.08 3.93
C LYS A 35 10.36 -0.02 3.98
N ILE A 36 9.20 -0.42 4.51
CA ILE A 36 8.04 0.45 4.65
C ILE A 36 7.45 0.33 6.05
N THR A 37 6.80 1.41 6.48
CA THR A 37 5.81 1.39 7.55
C THR A 37 4.45 1.54 6.90
N TRP A 38 3.51 0.66 7.23
CA TRP A 38 2.15 0.73 6.73
C TRP A 38 1.19 0.98 7.89
N ALA A 39 0.10 1.67 7.59
CA ALA A 39 -0.93 1.97 8.57
C ALA A 39 -2.32 1.96 7.96
N ARG A 40 -3.32 1.64 8.79
CA ARG A 40 -4.72 1.72 8.44
C ARG A 40 -5.56 2.26 9.60
N CYS A 41 -6.18 3.42 9.36
CA CYS A 41 -7.22 3.99 10.20
C CYS A 41 -8.62 3.50 9.80
N TYR A 42 -9.46 3.19 10.77
CA TYR A 42 -10.89 2.91 10.55
C TYR A 42 -11.69 3.24 11.81
N ASP A 43 -13.00 3.47 11.65
CA ASP A 43 -13.94 3.60 12.75
C ASP A 43 -14.59 2.24 13.04
N LEU A 44 -14.66 1.87 14.31
CA LEU A 44 -15.40 0.71 14.77
C LEU A 44 -16.22 1.13 15.98
N ASP A 45 -17.54 1.17 15.83
CA ASP A 45 -18.51 1.56 16.85
C ASP A 45 -18.23 2.94 17.46
N GLY A 46 -17.85 3.93 16.64
CA GLY A 46 -17.54 5.29 17.08
C GLY A 46 -16.18 5.46 17.76
N GLN A 47 -15.35 4.41 17.76
CA GLN A 47 -13.97 4.46 18.22
C GLN A 47 -13.03 4.37 17.02
N LEU A 48 -12.13 5.34 16.90
CA LEU A 48 -11.05 5.29 15.91
C LEU A 48 -9.98 4.28 16.31
N TRP A 49 -9.66 3.40 15.37
CA TRP A 49 -8.57 2.42 15.44
C TRP A 49 -7.47 2.77 14.47
N MET A 50 -6.24 2.41 14.83
CA MET A 50 -5.07 2.48 13.97
C MET A 50 -4.33 1.14 14.00
N ASP A 51 -4.41 0.43 12.87
CA ASP A 51 -3.54 -0.71 12.60
C ASP A 51 -2.20 -0.21 12.08
N ILE A 52 -1.09 -0.69 12.64
CA ILE A 52 0.26 -0.30 12.23
C ILE A 52 1.13 -1.55 12.11
N GLY A 53 1.91 -1.62 11.05
CA GLY A 53 2.89 -2.68 10.82
C GLY A 53 4.14 -2.20 10.08
N ARG A 54 5.18 -3.01 10.16
CA ARG A 54 6.40 -2.88 9.35
C ARG A 54 6.29 -3.89 8.21
N GLY A 55 6.80 -3.52 7.04
CA GLY A 55 6.84 -4.39 5.87
C GLY A 55 7.96 -4.01 4.91
N GLU A 56 7.91 -4.57 3.72
CA GLU A 56 8.81 -4.20 2.64
C GLU A 56 8.15 -4.33 1.26
N VAL A 57 8.50 -3.42 0.36
CA VAL A 57 8.26 -3.58 -1.07
C VAL A 57 9.32 -4.53 -1.60
N VAL A 58 8.89 -5.59 -2.29
CA VAL A 58 9.76 -6.65 -2.82
C VAL A 58 9.89 -6.52 -4.33
N GLN A 59 11.10 -6.77 -4.84
CA GLN A 59 11.35 -6.84 -6.27
C GLN A 59 11.03 -8.25 -6.77
N LEU A 60 9.98 -8.39 -7.58
CA LEU A 60 9.66 -9.64 -8.26
C LEU A 60 10.51 -9.80 -9.52
N SER A 61 10.65 -11.04 -10.01
CA SER A 61 11.18 -11.27 -11.36
C SER A 61 10.24 -10.64 -12.39
N PRO A 62 10.75 -10.12 -13.52
CA PRO A 62 9.90 -9.51 -14.55
C PRO A 62 8.79 -10.44 -15.03
N GLN A 63 9.06 -11.74 -15.14
CA GLN A 63 8.07 -12.72 -15.58
C GLN A 63 6.88 -12.82 -14.62
N ILE A 64 7.13 -12.90 -13.31
CA ILE A 64 6.07 -12.99 -12.29
C ILE A 64 5.35 -11.64 -12.17
N ARG A 65 6.11 -10.54 -12.10
CA ARG A 65 5.57 -9.18 -12.05
C ARG A 65 4.61 -8.93 -13.21
N ASP A 66 5.05 -9.18 -14.45
CA ASP A 66 4.27 -8.89 -15.64
C ASP A 66 3.04 -9.79 -15.73
N SER A 67 3.14 -11.06 -15.33
CA SER A 67 1.97 -11.94 -15.22
C SER A 67 0.93 -11.36 -14.25
N TRP A 68 1.33 -11.05 -13.01
CA TRP A 68 0.40 -10.57 -11.98
C TRP A 68 -0.19 -9.20 -12.33
N TRP A 69 0.61 -8.32 -12.91
CA TRP A 69 0.16 -6.99 -13.30
C TRP A 69 -0.83 -7.04 -14.48
N ASN A 70 -0.57 -7.90 -15.47
CA ASN A 70 -1.46 -8.09 -16.63
C ASN A 70 -2.78 -8.77 -16.24
N ASP A 71 -2.77 -9.69 -15.28
CA ASP A 71 -3.97 -10.37 -14.78
C ASP A 71 -4.87 -9.45 -13.92
N ALA A 72 -4.33 -8.32 -13.43
CA ALA A 72 -5.06 -7.34 -12.64
C ALA A 72 -5.55 -6.16 -13.48
N THR A 73 -4.85 -5.01 -13.41
CA THR A 73 -5.15 -3.81 -14.21
C THR A 73 -3.84 -3.17 -14.63
N PRO A 74 -3.31 -3.51 -15.83
CA PRO A 74 -1.98 -3.05 -16.27
C PRO A 74 -1.82 -1.52 -16.33
N GLN A 75 -2.93 -0.77 -16.41
CA GLN A 75 -2.92 0.69 -16.44
C GLN A 75 -2.67 1.31 -15.04
N TRP A 76 -2.87 0.57 -13.96
CA TRP A 76 -2.70 1.04 -12.59
C TRP A 76 -1.28 0.78 -12.08
N PRO A 77 -0.79 1.54 -11.08
CA PRO A 77 0.52 1.30 -10.48
C PRO A 77 0.56 -0.05 -9.76
N PHE A 78 1.73 -0.68 -9.73
CA PHE A 78 1.93 -1.98 -9.11
C PHE A 78 2.96 -1.92 -7.98
N MET A 79 2.61 -2.54 -6.85
CA MET A 79 3.49 -2.73 -5.72
C MET A 79 3.32 -4.16 -5.21
N ALA A 80 4.37 -4.97 -5.34
CA ALA A 80 4.47 -6.21 -4.60
C ALA A 80 5.06 -5.91 -3.22
N ALA A 81 4.35 -6.26 -2.15
CA ALA A 81 4.79 -5.99 -0.79
C ALA A 81 4.56 -7.19 0.13
N ASP A 82 5.51 -7.41 1.04
CA ASP A 82 5.32 -8.23 2.23
C ASP A 82 4.97 -7.31 3.39
N LEU A 83 3.77 -7.47 3.96
CA LEU A 83 3.28 -6.67 5.08
C LEU A 83 3.77 -7.16 6.44
N GLY A 84 4.62 -8.19 6.49
CA GLY A 84 5.18 -8.76 7.72
C GLY A 84 4.13 -9.49 8.57
N ILE A 85 3.01 -9.88 7.97
CA ILE A 85 1.88 -10.55 8.62
C ILE A 85 1.37 -11.70 7.78
N ARG A 86 0.76 -12.69 8.43
CA ARG A 86 0.11 -13.80 7.73
C ARG A 86 -1.10 -13.30 6.94
N GLN A 87 -1.36 -13.94 5.80
CA GLN A 87 -2.56 -13.68 4.98
C GLN A 87 -3.86 -13.76 5.79
N ASP A 88 -4.02 -14.79 6.62
CA ASP A 88 -5.23 -14.94 7.46
C ASP A 88 -5.39 -13.78 8.44
N THR A 89 -4.28 -13.30 9.00
CA THR A 89 -4.25 -12.13 9.89
C THR A 89 -4.67 -10.88 9.13
N LEU A 90 -4.17 -10.69 7.91
CA LEU A 90 -4.58 -9.58 7.04
C LEU A 90 -6.10 -9.64 6.80
N MET A 91 -6.60 -10.75 6.26
CA MET A 91 -8.01 -10.89 5.85
C MET A 91 -9.01 -10.77 7.00
N ALA A 92 -8.67 -11.27 8.19
CA ALA A 92 -9.57 -11.23 9.34
C ALA A 92 -9.62 -9.86 10.03
N ASN A 93 -8.56 -9.06 9.91
CA ASN A 93 -8.39 -7.86 10.72
C ASN A 93 -8.43 -6.55 9.93
N PHE A 94 -8.18 -6.58 8.61
CA PHE A 94 -8.29 -5.38 7.78
C PHE A 94 -9.75 -4.94 7.65
N GLY A 95 -10.12 -3.93 8.44
CA GLY A 95 -11.44 -3.28 8.37
C GLY A 95 -11.63 -2.39 7.13
N ALA A 96 -10.88 -2.62 6.04
CA ALA A 96 -10.90 -1.81 4.83
C ALA A 96 -10.22 -2.46 3.63
N ASN A 97 -10.50 -1.90 2.45
CA ASN A 97 -9.87 -2.26 1.18
C ASN A 97 -8.62 -1.41 0.82
N HIS A 98 -8.28 -0.41 1.64
CA HIS A 98 -7.12 0.47 1.42
C HIS A 98 -6.22 0.50 2.65
N LEU A 99 -4.92 0.70 2.45
CA LEU A 99 -3.94 1.06 3.48
C LEU A 99 -3.08 2.23 2.99
N ALA A 100 -2.36 2.87 3.91
CA ALA A 100 -1.33 3.86 3.58
C ALA A 100 0.07 3.27 3.85
N MET A 101 1.05 3.64 3.04
CA MET A 101 2.44 3.21 3.18
C MET A 101 3.38 4.39 3.10
N ALA A 102 4.43 4.34 3.91
CA ALA A 102 5.57 5.25 3.86
C ALA A 102 6.86 4.44 3.75
N TYR A 103 7.78 4.85 2.87
CA TYR A 103 9.13 4.29 2.85
C TYR A 103 9.90 4.67 4.11
N GLY A 104 10.68 3.72 4.64
CA GLY A 104 11.41 3.85 5.89
C GLY A 104 10.69 3.24 7.10
N ASP A 105 11.35 3.28 8.24
CA ASP A 105 10.81 2.87 9.53
C ASP A 105 10.43 4.13 10.32
N ILE A 106 9.13 4.44 10.33
CA ILE A 106 8.51 5.49 11.15
C ILE A 106 7.49 4.86 12.13
N PHE A 107 7.66 3.57 12.41
CA PHE A 107 6.67 2.79 13.14
C PHE A 107 6.45 3.30 14.56
N GLU A 108 7.53 3.61 15.29
CA GLU A 108 7.42 4.06 16.69
C GLU A 108 6.78 5.45 16.76
N GLU A 109 7.11 6.34 15.83
CA GLU A 109 6.51 7.65 15.67
C GLU A 109 5.01 7.55 15.37
N MET A 110 4.62 6.65 14.45
CA MET A 110 3.22 6.42 14.12
C MET A 110 2.43 5.85 15.30
N VAL A 111 3.02 4.92 16.07
CA VAL A 111 2.41 4.35 17.28
C VAL A 111 2.25 5.44 18.35
N ALA A 112 3.29 6.23 18.61
CA ALA A 112 3.27 7.29 19.61
C ALA A 112 2.24 8.37 19.27
N LEU A 113 2.25 8.87 18.02
CA LEU A 113 1.32 9.88 17.56
C LEU A 113 -0.13 9.39 17.61
N SER A 114 -0.39 8.16 17.17
CA SER A 114 -1.75 7.62 17.17
C SER A 114 -2.30 7.47 18.59
N ARG A 115 -1.47 7.05 19.55
CA ARG A 115 -1.86 6.99 20.97
C ARG A 115 -2.15 8.38 21.54
N GLU A 116 -1.30 9.36 21.24
CA GLU A 116 -1.49 10.75 21.68
C GLU A 116 -2.80 11.34 21.16
N LEU A 117 -3.14 11.04 19.91
CA LEU A 117 -4.40 11.47 19.28
C LEU A 117 -5.64 10.65 19.72
N GLY A 118 -5.48 9.69 20.64
CA GLY A 118 -6.58 8.92 21.21
C GLY A 118 -7.05 7.71 20.38
N PHE A 119 -6.28 7.27 19.39
CA PHE A 119 -6.60 6.06 18.63
C PHE A 119 -6.39 4.81 19.48
N LYS A 120 -7.24 3.80 19.26
CA LYS A 120 -6.93 2.43 19.66
C LYS A 120 -5.90 1.86 18.70
N VAL A 121 -4.65 1.72 19.16
CA VAL A 121 -3.56 1.21 18.33
C VAL A 121 -3.49 -0.31 18.42
N ARG A 122 -3.54 -0.98 17.27
CA ARG A 122 -3.26 -2.40 17.13
C ARG A 122 -2.01 -2.60 16.28
N ILE A 123 -1.03 -3.29 16.86
CA ILE A 123 0.21 -3.61 16.17
C ILE A 123 0.03 -4.98 15.52
N LEU A 124 0.14 -5.02 14.19
CA LEU A 124 0.05 -6.25 13.42
C LEU A 124 1.45 -6.71 13.04
N ARG A 125 1.79 -7.94 13.45
CA ARG A 125 3.06 -8.61 13.17
C ARG A 125 2.82 -10.11 13.09
N SER A 126 3.58 -10.83 12.26
CA SER A 126 3.60 -12.28 12.34
C SER A 126 4.09 -12.71 13.72
N ALA A 127 3.42 -13.69 14.34
CA ALA A 127 4.06 -14.45 15.39
C ALA A 127 5.25 -15.19 14.74
N LEU A 128 6.42 -15.09 15.38
CA LEU A 128 7.58 -15.92 15.04
C LEU A 128 7.24 -17.40 15.18
#